data_AF-A0A9W6ETU0-F1
#
_entry.id   AF-A0A9W6ETU0-F1
#
_cell.length_a   1.000
_cell.length_b   1.000
_cell.length_c   1.000
_cell.angle_alpha   90.00
_cell.angle_beta   90.00
_cell.angle_gamma   90.00
#
_symmetry.space_group_name_H-M   'P 1'
#
loop_
_entity.id
_entity.type
_entity.pdbx_description
1 polymer ?
#
loop_
_entity_poly.entity_id
_entity_poly.type
_entity_poly.pdbx_seq_one_letter_code
_entity_poly.pdbx_strand_id
1 'polypeptide(L)'
;MDELEFLKKDWQRKEKELPKLSYDQIHQMLWKKSSSQVKWIFYISIIEFVFWIAMVLISNIPSSYNGYDVEIIEEIYHRVIIRVINIIYYAGLLVFIYLFFLNYKRICSIDSVKTLLKNILRTRKTVNYYVWFNLVYFGVSSLILLTILINSHADTIQLHEQFTKNGQETVFYVIMYGLIIFLIGIFLLIIWLFYKLIYGILLKKLKDNYQELKKIDL
;
A
#
# COMPACT_ATOMS: atom_id res chain seq x y z
N MET A 1 -58.06 -22.43 1.65
CA MET A 1 -56.91 -23.37 1.57
C MET A 1 -56.07 -23.13 0.30
N ASP A 2 -56.45 -22.21 -0.58
CA ASP A 2 -55.85 -22.10 -1.93
C ASP A 2 -54.60 -21.21 -2.04
N GLU A 3 -54.40 -20.26 -1.14
CA GLU A 3 -53.23 -19.36 -1.16
C GLU A 3 -51.91 -20.09 -0.83
N LEU A 4 -51.96 -21.06 0.08
CA LEU A 4 -50.80 -21.87 0.44
C LEU A 4 -50.38 -22.81 -0.69
N GLU A 5 -51.35 -23.35 -1.43
CA GLU A 5 -51.05 -24.17 -2.61
C GLU A 5 -50.45 -23.33 -3.73
N PHE A 6 -50.95 -22.10 -3.93
CA PHE A 6 -50.37 -21.15 -4.89
C PHE A 6 -48.92 -20.82 -4.55
N LEU A 7 -48.64 -20.49 -3.28
CA LEU A 7 -47.27 -20.22 -2.80
C LEU A 7 -46.35 -21.43 -2.94
N LYS A 8 -46.83 -22.63 -2.63
CA LYS A 8 -46.08 -23.88 -2.80
C LYS A 8 -45.75 -24.15 -4.27
N LYS A 9 -46.70 -23.89 -5.17
CA LYS A 9 -46.54 -24.08 -6.62
C LYS A 9 -45.56 -23.07 -7.20
N ASP A 10 -45.64 -21.80 -6.79
CA ASP A 10 -44.69 -20.75 -7.17
C ASP A 10 -43.29 -21.00 -6.60
N TRP A 11 -43.19 -21.54 -5.38
CA TRP A 11 -41.92 -21.90 -4.76
C TRP A 11 -41.23 -23.06 -5.51
N GLN A 12 -41.98 -24.10 -5.89
CA GLN A 12 -41.48 -25.20 -6.72
C GLN A 12 -41.15 -24.77 -8.16
N ARG A 13 -41.78 -23.71 -8.67
CA ARG A 13 -41.52 -23.14 -9.98
C ARG A 13 -40.22 -22.32 -9.98
N LYS A 14 -40.00 -21.51 -8.94
CA LYS A 14 -38.74 -20.76 -8.71
C LYS A 14 -37.53 -21.66 -8.50
N GLU A 15 -37.70 -22.81 -7.85
CA GLU A 15 -36.63 -23.81 -7.68
C GLU A 15 -36.17 -24.42 -9.01
N LYS A 16 -37.06 -24.47 -10.02
CA LYS A 16 -36.74 -24.90 -11.40
C LYS A 16 -36.15 -23.78 -12.26
N GLU A 17 -36.40 -22.52 -11.94
CA GLU A 17 -35.91 -21.34 -12.67
C GLU A 17 -34.55 -20.82 -12.17
N LEU A 18 -34.06 -21.31 -11.04
CA LEU A 18 -32.69 -21.06 -10.62
C LEU A 18 -31.75 -21.78 -11.60
N PRO A 19 -30.84 -21.07 -12.29
CA PRO A 19 -29.88 -21.75 -13.15
C PRO A 19 -29.08 -22.71 -12.29
N LYS A 20 -29.20 -24.02 -12.57
CA LYS A 20 -28.36 -25.06 -11.99
C LYS A 20 -26.94 -24.84 -12.53
N LEU A 21 -26.20 -23.97 -11.87
CA LEU A 21 -24.83 -23.64 -12.22
C LEU A 21 -24.00 -24.92 -12.15
N SER A 22 -23.43 -25.31 -13.28
CA SER A 22 -22.49 -26.44 -13.35
C SER A 22 -21.25 -26.14 -12.52
N TYR A 23 -20.59 -27.17 -11.98
CA TYR A 23 -19.30 -27.08 -11.29
C TYR A 23 -18.30 -26.22 -12.07
N ASP A 24 -18.23 -26.39 -13.39
CA ASP A 24 -17.34 -25.62 -14.28
C ASP A 24 -17.69 -24.14 -14.36
N GLN A 25 -18.97 -23.79 -14.24
CA GLN A 25 -19.42 -22.39 -14.26
C GLN A 25 -19.10 -21.70 -12.92
N ILE A 26 -19.32 -22.39 -11.80
CA ILE A 26 -18.92 -21.91 -10.46
C ILE A 26 -17.40 -21.75 -10.39
N HIS A 27 -16.66 -22.71 -10.93
CA HIS A 27 -15.21 -22.70 -11.04
C HIS A 27 -14.70 -21.49 -11.85
N GLN A 28 -15.22 -21.27 -13.06
CA GLN A 28 -14.86 -20.11 -13.89
C GLN A 28 -15.20 -18.77 -13.23
N MET A 29 -16.33 -18.67 -12.54
CA MET A 29 -16.73 -17.44 -11.84
C MET A 29 -15.79 -17.12 -10.68
N LEU A 30 -15.42 -18.12 -9.86
CA LEU A 30 -14.50 -17.95 -8.74
C LEU A 30 -13.07 -17.61 -9.18
N TRP A 31 -12.59 -18.25 -10.24
CA TRP A 31 -11.31 -17.96 -10.87
C TRP A 31 -11.27 -16.52 -11.42
N LYS A 32 -12.28 -16.11 -12.20
CA LYS A 32 -12.39 -14.73 -12.73
C LYS A 32 -12.42 -13.69 -11.61
N LYS A 33 -13.15 -13.96 -10.52
CA LYS A 33 -13.28 -13.04 -9.38
C LYS A 33 -11.97 -12.86 -8.62
N SER A 34 -11.23 -13.95 -8.39
CA SER A 34 -9.94 -13.89 -7.69
C SER A 34 -8.83 -13.28 -8.55
N SER A 35 -8.79 -13.62 -9.85
CA SER A 35 -7.90 -12.99 -10.82
C SER A 35 -8.16 -11.48 -10.93
N SER A 36 -9.42 -11.06 -10.92
CA SER A 36 -9.80 -9.64 -10.90
C SER A 36 -9.29 -8.90 -9.67
N GLN A 37 -9.41 -9.49 -8.47
CA GLN A 37 -8.88 -8.86 -7.25
C GLN A 37 -7.36 -8.70 -7.26
N VAL A 38 -6.65 -9.69 -7.81
CA VAL A 38 -5.19 -9.64 -7.95
C VAL A 38 -4.78 -8.63 -9.02
N LYS A 39 -5.54 -8.51 -10.12
CA LYS A 39 -5.36 -7.45 -11.12
C LYS A 39 -5.48 -6.06 -10.52
N TRP A 40 -6.49 -5.84 -9.67
CA TRP A 40 -6.66 -4.57 -8.98
C TRP A 40 -5.48 -4.24 -8.07
N ILE A 41 -4.98 -5.21 -7.30
CA ILE A 41 -3.77 -5.01 -6.47
C ILE A 41 -2.57 -4.66 -7.34
N PHE A 42 -2.36 -5.37 -8.44
CA PHE A 42 -1.27 -5.08 -9.39
C PHE A 42 -1.38 -3.68 -9.99
N TYR A 43 -2.59 -3.26 -10.41
CA TYR A 43 -2.82 -1.92 -10.93
C TYR A 43 -2.59 -0.83 -9.89
N ILE A 44 -3.02 -1.03 -8.64
CA ILE A 44 -2.73 -0.10 -7.55
C ILE A 44 -1.21 0.06 -7.38
N SER A 45 -0.44 -1.03 -7.38
CA SER A 45 1.02 -0.97 -7.28
C SER A 45 1.69 -0.24 -8.45
N ILE A 46 1.17 -0.42 -9.68
CA ILE A 46 1.66 0.33 -10.84
C ILE A 46 1.32 1.82 -10.72
N ILE A 47 0.08 2.15 -10.34
CA ILE A 47 -0.38 3.54 -10.18
C ILE A 47 0.47 4.24 -9.12
N GLU A 48 0.77 3.57 -8.01
CA GLU A 48 1.61 4.12 -6.95
C GLU A 48 3.04 4.37 -7.43
N PHE A 49 3.63 3.44 -8.19
CA PHE A 49 4.95 3.65 -8.80
C PHE A 49 4.96 4.84 -9.78
N VAL A 50 3.95 4.92 -10.65
CA VAL A 50 3.80 6.04 -11.60
C VAL A 50 3.58 7.35 -10.84
N PHE A 51 2.80 7.34 -9.76
CA PHE A 51 2.57 8.50 -8.91
C PHE A 51 3.87 9.01 -8.28
N TRP A 52 4.70 8.12 -7.72
CA TRP A 52 5.99 8.49 -7.15
C TRP A 52 6.97 9.03 -8.21
N ILE A 53 7.02 8.40 -9.40
CA ILE A 53 7.81 8.93 -10.53
C ILE A 53 7.31 10.31 -10.94
N ALA A 54 5.99 10.50 -11.05
CA ALA A 54 5.39 11.78 -11.42
C ALA A 54 5.70 12.86 -10.39
N MET A 55 5.56 12.58 -9.09
CA MET A 55 5.95 13.49 -8.01
C MET A 55 7.41 13.94 -8.13
N VAL A 56 8.29 13.02 -8.52
CA VAL A 56 9.72 13.29 -8.67
C VAL A 56 9.98 14.14 -9.91
N LEU A 57 9.34 13.83 -11.03
CA LEU A 57 9.45 14.64 -12.24
C LEU A 57 8.93 16.07 -12.01
N ILE A 58 7.81 16.22 -11.28
CA ILE A 58 7.24 17.51 -10.91
C ILE A 58 8.18 18.28 -9.96
N SER A 59 8.77 17.61 -8.97
CA SER A 59 9.69 18.24 -8.01
C SER A 59 11.09 18.52 -8.57
N ASN A 60 11.48 17.86 -9.67
CA ASN A 60 12.73 18.16 -10.41
C ASN A 60 12.52 19.17 -11.54
N ILE A 61 11.31 19.71 -11.74
CA ILE A 61 11.16 20.92 -12.55
C ILE A 61 11.95 21.99 -11.82
N PRO A 62 12.98 22.61 -12.44
CA PRO A 62 13.73 23.67 -11.79
C PRO A 62 12.78 24.84 -11.59
N SER A 63 12.17 24.92 -10.40
CA SER A 63 11.69 26.19 -9.90
C SER A 63 12.95 27.04 -9.78
N SER A 64 13.00 28.09 -10.60
CA SER A 64 14.06 29.09 -10.58
C SER A 64 14.05 29.79 -9.21
N TYR A 65 14.55 29.13 -8.17
CA TYR A 65 14.85 29.73 -6.88
C TYR A 65 16.35 30.01 -6.86
N ASN A 66 16.67 31.19 -7.39
CA ASN A 66 17.96 31.81 -7.20
C ASN A 66 18.02 32.35 -5.77
N GLY A 67 19.11 32.04 -5.09
CA GLY A 67 19.45 32.56 -3.76
C GLY A 67 19.56 31.41 -2.78
N TYR A 68 20.78 31.03 -2.42
CA TYR A 68 21.52 31.62 -1.31
C TYR A 68 22.89 30.94 -1.25
N ASP A 69 23.94 31.74 -1.08
CA ASP A 69 25.29 31.27 -0.78
C ASP A 69 25.29 30.62 0.60
N VAL A 70 25.34 29.29 0.65
CA VAL A 70 25.66 28.50 1.86
C VAL A 70 26.73 27.49 1.46
N GLU A 71 27.70 27.28 2.35
CA GLU A 71 28.91 26.48 2.17
C GLU A 71 28.71 25.25 1.28
N ILE A 72 29.35 25.29 0.11
CA ILE A 72 29.23 24.32 -0.98
C ILE A 72 29.38 22.86 -0.49
N ILE A 73 30.15 22.63 0.58
CA ILE A 73 30.47 21.29 1.10
C ILE A 73 29.29 20.67 1.88
N GLU A 74 28.64 21.40 2.78
CA GLU A 74 27.49 20.87 3.55
C GLU A 74 26.30 20.60 2.62
N GLU A 75 26.06 21.48 1.65
CA GLU A 75 25.04 21.23 0.64
C GLU A 75 25.33 19.99 -0.21
N ILE A 76 26.61 19.74 -0.57
CA ILE A 76 26.99 18.53 -1.31
C ILE A 76 26.71 17.28 -0.47
N TYR A 77 27.06 17.28 0.82
CA TYR A 77 26.82 16.14 1.70
C TYR A 77 25.32 15.83 1.84
N HIS A 78 24.50 16.84 2.08
CA HIS A 78 23.04 16.67 2.16
C HIS A 78 22.42 16.22 0.84
N ARG A 79 22.87 16.78 -0.30
CA ARG A 79 22.43 16.34 -1.64
C ARG A 79 22.78 14.88 -1.89
N VAL A 80 23.97 14.42 -1.48
CA VAL A 80 24.39 13.02 -1.64
C VAL A 80 23.53 12.10 -0.78
N ILE A 81 23.26 12.45 0.49
CA ILE A 81 22.38 11.65 1.36
C ILE A 81 21.00 11.50 0.74
N ILE A 82 20.37 12.61 0.33
CA ILE A 82 19.03 12.60 -0.26
C ILE A 82 19.02 11.74 -1.53
N ARG A 83 20.06 11.86 -2.38
CA ARG A 83 20.19 11.04 -3.59
C ARG A 83 20.33 9.56 -3.29
N VAL A 84 21.15 9.17 -2.31
CA VAL A 84 21.31 7.76 -1.90
C VAL A 84 20.00 7.18 -1.37
N ILE A 85 19.30 7.92 -0.51
CA ILE A 85 17.98 7.54 0.03
C ILE A 85 17.00 7.28 -1.11
N ASN A 86 16.92 8.18 -2.09
CA ASN A 86 16.05 8.03 -3.26
C ASN A 86 16.44 6.82 -4.14
N ILE A 87 17.74 6.58 -4.37
CA ILE A 87 18.20 5.41 -5.13
C ILE A 87 17.76 4.11 -4.46
N ILE A 88 17.92 4.00 -3.13
CA ILE A 88 17.48 2.84 -2.36
C ILE A 88 15.96 2.63 -2.52
N TYR A 89 15.19 3.72 -2.48
CA TYR A 89 13.75 3.66 -2.66
C TYR A 89 13.35 3.11 -4.03
N TYR A 90 13.90 3.66 -5.10
CA TYR A 90 13.56 3.22 -6.46
C TYR A 90 14.02 1.80 -6.75
N ALA A 91 15.19 1.40 -6.24
CA ALA A 91 15.64 0.02 -6.35
C ALA A 91 14.64 -0.93 -5.67
N GLY A 92 14.18 -0.59 -4.46
CA GLY A 92 13.14 -1.35 -3.78
C GLY A 92 11.83 -1.38 -4.56
N LEU A 93 11.37 -0.24 -5.09
CA LEU A 93 10.16 -0.16 -5.92
C LEU A 93 10.24 -1.08 -7.14
N LEU A 94 11.35 -1.07 -7.88
CA LEU A 94 11.55 -1.93 -9.05
C LEU A 94 11.47 -3.43 -8.68
N VAL A 95 12.08 -3.81 -7.55
CA VAL A 95 11.97 -5.19 -7.01
C VAL A 95 10.51 -5.54 -6.73
N PHE A 96 9.76 -4.65 -6.09
CA PHE A 96 8.35 -4.91 -5.78
C PHE A 96 7.46 -4.98 -7.02
N ILE A 97 7.68 -4.14 -8.03
CA ILE A 97 6.98 -4.23 -9.33
C ILE A 97 7.21 -5.61 -9.96
N TYR A 98 8.46 -6.08 -9.98
CA TYR A 98 8.79 -7.39 -10.51
C TYR A 98 8.10 -8.52 -9.71
N LEU A 99 8.09 -8.44 -8.38
CA LEU A 99 7.38 -9.40 -7.53
C LEU A 99 5.86 -9.39 -7.78
N PHE A 100 5.26 -8.21 -7.97
CA PHE A 100 3.85 -8.09 -8.30
C PHE A 100 3.52 -8.64 -9.68
N PHE A 101 4.38 -8.39 -10.67
CA PHE A 101 4.24 -8.99 -12.01
C PHE A 101 4.29 -10.53 -11.96
N LEU A 102 5.22 -11.10 -11.20
CA LEU A 102 5.30 -12.55 -11.00
C LEU A 102 4.04 -13.11 -10.33
N ASN A 103 3.52 -12.42 -9.32
CA ASN A 103 2.29 -12.82 -8.63
C ASN A 103 1.08 -12.75 -9.59
N TYR A 104 0.99 -11.72 -10.41
CA TYR A 104 -0.03 -11.57 -11.45
C TYR A 104 0.03 -12.72 -12.48
N LYS A 105 1.20 -12.97 -13.09
CA LYS A 105 1.38 -14.01 -14.11
C LYS A 105 1.02 -15.39 -13.57
N ARG A 106 1.42 -15.70 -12.32
CA ARG A 106 1.08 -16.95 -11.67
C ARG A 106 -0.43 -17.14 -11.53
N ILE A 107 -1.17 -16.10 -11.12
CA ILE A 107 -2.61 -16.23 -10.87
C ILE A 107 -3.44 -16.32 -12.16
N CYS A 108 -2.96 -15.76 -13.27
CA CYS A 108 -3.63 -15.86 -14.57
C CYS A 108 -3.43 -17.21 -15.30
N SER A 109 -2.50 -18.07 -14.87
CA SER A 109 -2.06 -19.24 -15.64
C SER A 109 -2.38 -20.60 -14.96
N ILE A 110 -3.34 -20.65 -14.03
CA ILE A 110 -3.55 -21.83 -13.15
C ILE A 110 -4.92 -22.46 -13.33
N ASP A 111 -4.91 -23.80 -13.43
CA ASP A 111 -6.09 -24.65 -13.57
C ASP A 111 -6.66 -25.20 -12.24
N SER A 112 -5.90 -25.15 -11.13
CA SER A 112 -6.36 -25.70 -9.83
C SER A 112 -6.56 -24.67 -8.72
N VAL A 113 -7.72 -24.77 -8.06
CA VAL A 113 -8.21 -23.88 -6.98
C VAL A 113 -7.23 -23.80 -5.80
N LYS A 114 -6.63 -24.92 -5.41
CA LYS A 114 -5.66 -25.01 -4.30
C LYS A 114 -4.39 -24.19 -4.57
N THR A 115 -3.95 -24.16 -5.84
CA THR A 115 -2.77 -23.43 -6.27
C THR A 115 -3.07 -21.93 -6.40
N LEU A 116 -4.26 -21.58 -6.90
CA LEU A 116 -4.76 -20.21 -6.90
C LEU A 116 -4.81 -19.63 -5.47
N LEU A 117 -5.34 -20.38 -4.52
CA LEU A 117 -5.42 -19.97 -3.10
C LEU A 117 -4.04 -19.72 -2.48
N LYS A 118 -3.07 -20.62 -2.72
CA LYS A 118 -1.68 -20.47 -2.25
C LYS A 118 -1.04 -19.19 -2.81
N ASN A 119 -1.31 -18.86 -4.06
CA ASN A 119 -0.77 -17.67 -4.70
C ASN A 119 -1.43 -16.38 -4.22
N ILE A 120 -2.72 -16.41 -3.86
CA ILE A 120 -3.39 -15.25 -3.25
C ILE A 120 -2.80 -14.95 -1.87
N LEU A 121 -2.55 -15.97 -1.05
CA LEU A 121 -1.86 -15.79 0.24
C LEU A 121 -0.44 -15.24 0.08
N ARG A 122 0.29 -15.70 -0.94
CA ARG A 122 1.63 -15.19 -1.27
C ARG A 122 1.59 -13.73 -1.75
N THR A 123 0.59 -13.39 -2.56
CA THR A 123 0.35 -12.01 -3.02
C THR A 123 0.07 -11.12 -1.83
N ARG A 124 -0.77 -11.53 -0.88
CA ARG A 124 -1.03 -10.79 0.36
C ARG A 124 0.25 -10.51 1.15
N LYS A 125 1.12 -11.52 1.31
CA LYS A 125 2.42 -11.32 1.99
C LYS A 125 3.30 -10.32 1.23
N THR A 126 3.34 -10.41 -0.10
CA THR A 126 4.10 -9.49 -0.95
C THR A 126 3.62 -8.05 -0.77
N VAL A 127 2.30 -7.82 -0.76
CA VAL A 127 1.75 -6.48 -0.51
C VAL A 127 2.07 -6.01 0.91
N ASN A 128 1.97 -6.89 1.92
CA ASN A 128 2.31 -6.49 3.28
C ASN A 128 3.78 -6.06 3.41
N TYR A 129 4.70 -6.78 2.77
CA TYR A 129 6.11 -6.38 2.72
C TYR A 129 6.31 -5.06 1.98
N TYR A 130 5.57 -4.84 0.89
CA TYR A 130 5.60 -3.58 0.14
C TYR A 130 5.16 -2.38 0.99
N VAL A 131 4.07 -2.55 1.74
CA VAL A 131 3.58 -1.51 2.66
C VAL A 131 4.61 -1.23 3.75
N TRP A 132 5.14 -2.27 4.41
CA TRP A 132 6.18 -2.10 5.42
C TRP A 132 7.43 -1.43 4.88
N PHE A 133 7.86 -1.77 3.65
CA PHE A 133 8.99 -1.11 3.00
C PHE A 133 8.75 0.38 2.81
N ASN A 134 7.61 0.79 2.23
CA ASN A 134 7.27 2.21 2.04
C ASN A 134 7.17 2.96 3.38
N LEU A 135 6.63 2.29 4.38
CA LEU A 135 6.38 2.86 5.70
C LEU A 135 7.68 3.08 6.48
N VAL A 136 8.58 2.10 6.48
CA VAL A 136 9.93 2.23 7.04
C VAL A 136 10.72 3.29 6.28
N TYR A 137 10.67 3.25 4.95
CA TYR A 137 11.33 4.25 4.12
C TYR A 137 10.85 5.67 4.45
N PHE A 138 9.55 5.91 4.48
CA PHE A 138 8.96 7.22 4.80
C PHE A 138 9.33 7.67 6.22
N GLY A 139 9.21 6.79 7.22
CA GLY A 139 9.57 7.13 8.60
C GLY A 139 11.06 7.46 8.78
N VAL A 140 11.95 6.64 8.24
CA VAL A 140 13.40 6.86 8.35
C VAL A 140 13.84 8.08 7.54
N SER A 141 13.39 8.21 6.30
CA SER A 141 13.75 9.35 5.44
C SER A 141 13.24 10.67 6.00
N SER A 142 12.01 10.72 6.54
CA SER A 142 11.46 11.95 7.15
C SER A 142 12.23 12.38 8.40
N LEU A 143 12.68 11.43 9.24
CA LEU A 143 13.55 11.75 10.37
C LEU A 143 14.90 12.30 9.92
N ILE A 144 15.54 11.67 8.93
CA ILE A 144 16.81 12.15 8.37
C ILE A 144 16.66 13.54 7.75
N LEU A 145 15.60 13.74 6.95
CA LEU A 145 15.29 15.03 6.32
C LEU A 145 15.01 16.11 7.37
N LEU A 146 14.33 15.79 8.47
CA LEU A 146 14.11 16.71 9.58
C LEU A 146 15.42 17.09 10.27
N THR A 147 16.34 16.14 10.49
CA THR A 147 17.66 16.45 11.05
C THR A 147 18.45 17.36 10.11
N ILE A 148 18.41 17.11 8.81
CA ILE A 148 19.03 18.00 7.82
C ILE A 148 18.38 19.39 7.90
N LEU A 149 17.05 19.46 7.90
CA LEU A 149 16.29 20.72 7.96
C LEU A 149 16.72 21.57 9.17
N ILE A 150 16.68 20.99 10.37
CA ILE A 150 17.01 21.68 11.63
C ILE A 150 18.40 22.30 11.58
N ASN A 151 19.37 21.58 10.99
CA ASN A 151 20.77 21.96 11.00
C ASN A 151 21.21 22.81 9.79
N SER A 152 20.38 22.94 8.74
CA SER A 152 20.80 23.59 7.48
C SER A 152 19.92 24.76 7.04
N HIS A 153 18.70 24.92 7.58
CA HIS A 153 17.83 26.04 7.22
C HIS A 153 17.98 27.21 8.19
N ALA A 154 18.15 28.42 7.64
CA ALA A 154 18.36 29.64 8.42
C ALA A 154 17.25 29.89 9.46
N ASP A 155 15.99 29.69 9.08
CA ASP A 155 14.85 29.90 9.97
C ASP A 155 14.85 28.93 11.16
N THR A 156 15.21 27.66 10.93
CA THR A 156 15.26 26.64 11.99
C THR A 156 16.48 26.80 12.88
N ILE A 157 17.62 27.26 12.33
CA ILE A 157 18.81 27.61 13.11
C ILE A 157 18.50 28.81 14.03
N GLN A 158 17.87 29.86 13.50
CA GLN A 158 17.46 31.01 14.30
C GLN A 158 16.46 30.62 15.39
N LEU A 159 15.48 29.76 15.07
CA LEU A 159 14.54 29.24 16.06
C LEU A 159 15.29 28.44 17.14
N HIS A 160 16.22 27.56 16.74
CA HIS A 160 17.03 26.79 17.68
C HIS A 160 17.82 27.72 18.62
N GLU A 161 18.50 28.73 18.10
CA GLU A 161 19.24 29.71 18.91
C GLU A 161 18.35 30.46 19.92
N GLN A 162 17.12 30.82 19.55
CA GLN A 162 16.17 31.48 20.46
C GLN A 162 15.78 30.57 21.63
N PHE A 163 15.50 29.29 21.35
CA PHE A 163 15.20 28.31 22.39
C PHE A 163 16.42 28.03 23.28
N THR A 164 17.61 27.95 22.70
CA THR A 164 18.87 27.75 23.44
C THR A 164 19.18 28.93 24.35
N LYS A 165 18.99 30.18 23.90
CA LYS A 165 19.16 31.39 24.73
C LYS A 165 18.23 31.42 25.94
N ASN A 166 17.04 30.84 25.83
CA ASN A 166 16.07 30.74 26.92
C ASN A 166 16.31 29.50 27.81
N GLY A 167 17.36 28.71 27.58
CA GLY A 167 17.63 27.46 28.31
C GLY A 167 16.63 26.33 27.99
N GLN A 168 15.91 26.44 26.87
CA GLN A 168 14.83 25.54 26.45
C GLN A 168 15.21 24.65 25.26
N GLU A 169 16.49 24.34 25.09
CA GLU A 169 17.01 23.54 23.98
C GLU A 169 16.31 22.17 23.86
N THR A 170 16.10 21.47 24.98
CA THR A 170 15.39 20.18 25.01
C THR A 170 13.95 20.31 24.51
N VAL A 171 13.28 21.42 24.83
CA VAL A 171 11.88 21.67 24.43
C VAL A 171 11.79 21.82 22.92
N PHE A 172 12.76 22.50 22.30
CA PHE A 172 12.84 22.64 20.83
C PHE A 172 12.86 21.27 20.14
N TYR A 173 13.77 20.38 20.55
CA TYR A 173 13.87 19.05 19.94
C TYR A 173 12.62 18.19 20.19
N VAL A 174 12.03 18.28 21.38
CA VAL A 174 10.77 17.57 21.69
C VAL A 174 9.63 18.05 20.80
N ILE A 175 9.50 19.35 20.55
CA ILE A 175 8.46 19.89 19.67
C ILE A 175 8.70 19.44 18.21
N MET A 176 9.93 19.63 17.71
CA MET A 176 10.27 19.35 16.31
C MET A 176 10.11 17.86 15.95
N TYR A 177 10.74 16.96 16.72
CA TYR A 177 10.63 15.53 16.49
C TYR A 177 9.27 14.97 16.94
N GLY A 178 8.69 15.49 18.02
CA GLY A 178 7.39 15.05 18.52
C GLY A 178 6.27 15.27 17.52
N LEU A 179 6.24 16.43 16.84
CA LEU A 179 5.26 16.72 15.80
C LEU A 179 5.38 15.76 14.61
N ILE A 180 6.61 15.52 14.14
CA ILE A 180 6.87 14.58 13.02
C ILE A 180 6.47 13.16 13.41
N ILE A 181 6.86 12.68 14.59
CA ILE A 181 6.52 11.32 15.06
C ILE A 181 5.01 11.17 15.19
N PHE A 182 4.31 12.19 15.69
CA PHE A 182 2.86 12.21 15.78
C PHE A 182 2.20 12.11 14.40
N LEU A 183 2.66 12.90 13.42
CA LEU A 183 2.16 12.86 12.04
C LEU A 183 2.42 11.50 11.38
N ILE A 184 3.62 10.94 11.57
CA ILE A 184 3.94 9.58 11.13
C ILE A 184 2.94 8.60 11.76
N GLY A 185 2.72 8.67 13.07
CA GLY A 185 1.77 7.81 13.79
C GLY A 185 0.34 7.85 13.22
N ILE A 186 -0.16 9.05 12.88
CA ILE A 186 -1.45 9.19 12.20
C ILE A 186 -1.44 8.50 10.83
N PHE A 187 -0.38 8.71 10.04
CA PHE A 187 -0.25 8.11 8.72
C PHE A 187 -0.19 6.58 8.80
N LEU A 188 0.55 6.04 9.78
CA LEU A 188 0.61 4.60 10.09
C LEU A 188 -0.78 4.05 10.39
N LEU A 189 -1.56 4.77 11.20
CA LEU A 189 -2.91 4.36 11.59
C LEU A 189 -3.85 4.32 10.38
N ILE A 190 -3.77 5.31 9.50
CA ILE A 190 -4.56 5.36 8.26
C ILE A 190 -4.20 4.19 7.34
N ILE A 191 -2.91 3.94 7.09
CA ILE A 191 -2.44 2.81 6.27
C ILE A 191 -2.91 1.48 6.87
N TRP A 192 -2.77 1.31 8.18
CA TRP A 192 -3.22 0.11 8.88
C TRP A 192 -4.74 -0.09 8.76
N LEU A 193 -5.52 0.99 8.88
CA LEU A 193 -6.98 0.96 8.74
C LEU A 193 -7.39 0.58 7.32
N PHE A 194 -6.78 1.22 6.30
CA PHE A 194 -6.97 0.86 4.90
C PHE A 194 -6.63 -0.61 4.64
N TYR A 195 -5.53 -1.10 5.22
CA TYR A 195 -5.12 -2.48 5.09
C TYR A 195 -6.13 -3.43 5.76
N LYS A 196 -6.57 -3.13 6.98
CA LYS A 196 -7.59 -3.92 7.68
C LYS A 196 -8.91 -3.94 6.91
N LEU A 197 -9.30 -2.82 6.29
CA LEU A 197 -10.52 -2.71 5.50
C LEU A 197 -10.42 -3.52 4.20
N ILE A 198 -9.44 -3.20 3.35
CA ILE A 198 -9.26 -3.82 2.04
C ILE A 198 -8.97 -5.30 2.19
N TYR A 199 -7.95 -5.68 2.98
CA TYR A 199 -7.56 -7.07 3.09
C TYR A 199 -8.48 -7.86 4.00
N GLY A 200 -9.06 -7.28 5.05
CA GLY A 200 -10.02 -7.98 5.90
C GLY A 200 -11.26 -8.42 5.13
N ILE A 201 -11.86 -7.53 4.35
CA ILE A 201 -13.07 -7.82 3.55
C ILE A 201 -12.74 -8.80 2.42
N LEU A 202 -11.62 -8.58 1.73
CA LEU A 202 -11.24 -9.36 0.56
C LEU A 202 -10.83 -10.79 0.93
N LEU A 203 -10.10 -10.98 2.03
CA LEU A 203 -9.73 -12.32 2.52
C LEU A 203 -10.85 -13.06 3.22
N LYS A 204 -11.78 -12.36 3.89
CA LYS A 204 -12.97 -13.01 4.44
C LYS A 204 -13.77 -13.65 3.31
N LYS A 205 -14.07 -12.87 2.26
CA LYS A 205 -14.73 -13.39 1.05
C LYS A 205 -13.97 -14.54 0.39
N LEU A 206 -12.64 -14.51 0.41
CA LEU A 206 -11.82 -15.57 -0.16
C LEU A 206 -11.84 -16.87 0.67
N LYS A 207 -11.83 -16.75 2.00
CA LYS A 207 -11.93 -17.87 2.95
C LYS A 207 -13.31 -18.53 2.87
N ASP A 208 -14.35 -17.72 2.74
CA ASP A 208 -15.73 -18.20 2.62
C ASP A 208 -15.89 -18.99 1.31
N ASN A 209 -15.41 -18.46 0.18
CA ASN A 209 -15.36 -19.17 -1.10
C ASN A 209 -14.53 -20.49 -1.02
N TYR A 210 -13.43 -20.51 -0.25
CA TYR A 210 -12.64 -21.73 -0.02
C TYR A 210 -13.41 -22.80 0.75
N GLN A 211 -14.18 -22.41 1.77
CA GLN A 211 -15.00 -23.34 2.54
C GLN A 211 -16.14 -23.91 1.68
N GLU A 212 -16.70 -23.13 0.76
CA GLU A 212 -17.69 -23.61 -0.21
C GLU A 212 -17.05 -24.60 -1.21
N LEU A 213 -15.93 -24.25 -1.82
CA LEU A 213 -15.22 -25.14 -2.75
C LEU A 213 -14.80 -26.47 -2.11
N LYS A 214 -14.30 -26.43 -0.87
CA LYS A 214 -13.90 -27.64 -0.13
C LYS A 214 -15.09 -28.56 0.18
N LYS A 215 -16.30 -28.02 0.30
CA LYS A 215 -17.53 -28.81 0.49
C LYS A 215 -18.06 -29.43 -0.80
N ILE A 216 -17.59 -28.98 -1.96
CA ILE A 216 -18.02 -29.48 -3.28
C ILE A 216 -17.04 -30.55 -3.80
N ASP A 217 -15.76 -30.47 -3.43
CA ASP A 217 -14.74 -31.50 -3.70
C ASP A 217 -14.84 -32.75 -2.80
N LEU A 218 -15.79 -32.79 -1.86
CA LEU A 218 -15.98 -33.84 -0.84
C LEU A 218 -17.41 -34.37 -0.93
#